data_AF-A0A3R6KND0-F1
#
_entry.id   AF-A0A3R6KND0-F1
#
_cell.length_a   1.000
_cell.length_b   1.000
_cell.length_c   1.000
_cell.angle_alpha   90.00
_cell.angle_beta   90.00
_cell.angle_gamma   90.00
#
_symmetry.space_group_name_H-M   'P 1'
#
loop_
_entity.id
_entity.type
_entity.pdbx_description
1 polymer ?
#
loop_
_entity_poly.entity_id
_entity_poly.type
_entity_poly.pdbx_seq_one_letter_code
_entity_poly.pdbx_strand_id
1 'polypeptide(L)'
;MPDEYKKAIGEFGAQYALFLNKYPTLQKRISSVPTVYDSVKNGGLSFVEIDKYFKEGASEWWIKTMVIDLFMVIGAFDATTPYQFKAIAQRIRQEYYHVSPGELTRFFYEFSMGEYGEIYVGRTVNPQKLFIALERYMCKVYEKRAEIESQKNVLLQKKADEEARRNAVSYEEYCRLKGIDIKKSPLEVLNRKLERESKRDKDGGRK
;
A
#
# COMPACT_ATOMS: atom_id res chain seq x y z
N MET A 1 -27.44 13.74 9.37
CA MET A 1 -26.52 13.19 8.35
C MET A 1 -26.90 13.52 6.90
N PRO A 2 -28.14 13.36 6.40
CA PRO A 2 -28.46 13.60 4.98
C PRO A 2 -28.11 15.02 4.49
N ASP A 3 -28.34 16.04 5.32
CA ASP A 3 -28.05 17.43 4.97
C ASP A 3 -26.55 17.74 4.98
N GLU A 4 -25.75 17.03 5.78
CA GLU A 4 -24.30 17.19 5.81
C GLU A 4 -23.65 16.64 4.54
N TYR A 5 -24.19 15.54 3.98
CA TYR A 5 -23.72 14.98 2.72
C TYR A 5 -23.99 15.94 1.56
N LYS A 6 -25.17 16.56 1.51
CA LYS A 6 -25.50 17.58 0.50
C LYS A 6 -24.56 18.78 0.61
N LYS A 7 -24.29 19.26 1.82
CA LYS A 7 -23.32 20.34 2.06
C LYS A 7 -21.91 19.97 1.59
N ALA A 8 -21.43 18.77 1.92
CA ALA A 8 -20.12 18.29 1.48
C ALA A 8 -20.02 18.17 -0.05
N ILE A 9 -21.06 17.68 -0.73
CA ILE A 9 -21.10 17.62 -2.20
C ILE A 9 -21.12 19.04 -2.79
N GLY A 10 -21.83 19.98 -2.18
CA GLY A 10 -21.80 21.38 -2.59
C GLY A 10 -20.43 22.03 -2.41
N GLU A 11 -19.69 21.64 -1.37
CA GLU A 11 -18.37 22.19 -1.05
C GLU A 11 -17.22 21.56 -1.86
N PHE A 12 -17.26 20.25 -2.07
CA PHE A 12 -16.19 19.45 -2.71
C PHE A 12 -16.48 19.07 -4.16
N GLY A 13 -17.66 19.46 -4.67
CA GLY A 13 -18.08 19.23 -6.04
C GLY A 13 -18.85 17.93 -6.27
N ALA A 14 -19.53 17.84 -7.42
CA ALA A 14 -20.43 16.73 -7.75
C ALA A 14 -19.73 15.36 -7.78
N GLN A 15 -18.45 15.32 -8.19
CA GLN A 15 -17.65 14.08 -8.21
C GLN A 15 -17.44 13.49 -6.81
N TYR A 16 -17.53 14.31 -5.76
CA TYR A 16 -17.43 13.85 -4.39
C TYR A 16 -18.59 12.90 -4.02
N ALA A 17 -19.76 13.02 -4.67
CA ALA A 17 -20.85 12.06 -4.49
C ALA A 17 -20.44 10.64 -4.92
N LEU A 18 -19.70 10.50 -6.03
CA LEU A 18 -19.21 9.19 -6.49
C LEU A 18 -18.16 8.64 -5.53
N PHE A 19 -17.31 9.51 -4.97
CA PHE A 19 -16.38 9.15 -3.92
C PHE A 19 -17.09 8.58 -2.69
N LEU A 20 -18.15 9.26 -2.20
CA LEU A 20 -18.93 8.79 -1.06
C LEU A 20 -19.70 7.49 -1.34
N ASN A 21 -20.14 7.27 -2.58
CA ASN A 21 -20.76 6.01 -2.98
C ASN A 21 -19.75 4.85 -3.05
N LYS A 22 -18.51 5.14 -3.44
CA LYS A 22 -17.42 4.15 -3.46
C LYS A 22 -16.92 3.82 -2.05
N TYR A 23 -16.87 4.81 -1.17
CA TYR A 23 -16.41 4.69 0.21
C TYR A 23 -17.51 5.12 1.20
N PRO A 24 -18.62 4.38 1.29
CA PRO A 24 -19.70 4.71 2.22
C PRO A 24 -19.28 4.42 3.66
N THR A 25 -20.00 5.01 4.62
CA THR A 25 -19.89 4.62 6.03
C THR A 25 -20.32 3.17 6.25
N LEU A 26 -19.96 2.57 7.39
CA LEU A 26 -20.24 1.16 7.65
C LEU A 26 -21.75 0.92 7.68
N GLN A 27 -22.52 1.82 8.29
CA GLN A 27 -23.98 1.71 8.34
C GLN A 27 -24.65 1.81 6.96
N LYS A 28 -24.04 2.52 6.00
CA LYS A 28 -24.58 2.70 4.64
C LYS A 28 -24.07 1.65 3.64
N ARG A 29 -23.21 0.74 4.08
CA ARG A 29 -22.57 -0.23 3.21
C ARG A 29 -23.47 -1.47 3.05
N ILE A 30 -23.69 -1.85 1.80
CA ILE A 30 -24.48 -3.04 1.42
C ILE A 30 -23.57 -4.25 1.13
N SER A 31 -22.31 -3.99 0.77
CA SER A 31 -21.32 -5.01 0.42
C SER A 31 -20.40 -5.38 1.59
N SER A 32 -19.75 -6.53 1.51
CA SER A 32 -18.73 -6.92 2.50
C SER A 32 -17.59 -5.89 2.57
N VAL A 33 -17.06 -5.67 3.78
CA VAL A 33 -15.87 -4.83 3.97
C VAL A 33 -14.63 -5.62 3.51
N PRO A 34 -13.85 -5.10 2.54
CA PRO A 34 -12.68 -5.80 2.02
C PRO A 34 -11.70 -6.22 3.11
N THR A 35 -10.97 -7.31 2.88
CA THR A 35 -9.88 -7.71 3.79
C THR A 35 -8.72 -6.70 3.74
N VAL A 36 -7.77 -6.80 4.67
CA VAL A 36 -6.54 -5.97 4.62
C VAL A 36 -5.82 -6.19 3.28
N TYR A 37 -5.67 -7.44 2.84
CA TYR A 37 -5.08 -7.76 1.54
C TYR A 37 -5.82 -7.09 0.37
N ASP A 38 -7.14 -7.21 0.32
CA ASP A 38 -7.94 -6.64 -0.78
C ASP A 38 -7.88 -5.12 -0.77
N SER A 39 -7.92 -4.51 0.41
CA SER A 39 -7.85 -3.04 0.56
C SER A 39 -6.53 -2.48 0.04
N VAL A 40 -5.41 -3.14 0.32
CA VAL A 40 -4.08 -2.76 -0.18
C VAL A 40 -3.95 -3.06 -1.67
N LYS A 41 -4.38 -4.25 -2.13
CA LYS A 41 -4.26 -4.68 -3.53
C LYS A 41 -5.07 -3.80 -4.48
N ASN A 42 -6.30 -3.47 -4.11
CA ASN A 42 -7.19 -2.64 -4.94
C ASN A 42 -6.72 -1.19 -5.00
N GLY A 43 -5.96 -0.74 -3.99
CA GLY A 43 -5.43 0.61 -3.89
C GLY A 43 -6.52 1.69 -3.91
N GLY A 44 -6.13 2.88 -4.34
CA GLY A 44 -7.00 4.05 -4.42
C GLY A 44 -6.21 5.31 -4.11
N LEU A 45 -6.88 6.45 -4.25
CA LEU A 45 -6.30 7.73 -3.86
C LEU A 45 -6.04 7.71 -2.34
N SER A 46 -4.83 8.10 -1.96
CA SER A 46 -4.49 8.44 -0.57
C SER A 46 -5.22 9.70 -0.13
N PHE A 47 -5.31 9.95 1.18
CA PHE A 47 -5.98 11.16 1.67
C PHE A 47 -5.35 12.46 1.16
N VAL A 48 -4.03 12.51 0.98
CA VAL A 48 -3.37 13.67 0.36
C VAL A 48 -3.76 13.86 -1.11
N GLU A 49 -3.94 12.79 -1.85
CA GLU A 49 -4.40 12.86 -3.25
C GLU A 49 -5.88 13.23 -3.33
N ILE A 50 -6.71 12.77 -2.38
CA ILE A 50 -8.13 13.13 -2.27
C ILE A 50 -8.28 14.63 -2.06
N ASP A 51 -7.52 15.22 -1.14
CA ASP A 51 -7.58 16.66 -0.89
C ASP A 51 -7.10 17.47 -2.10
N LYS A 52 -6.09 16.97 -2.83
CA LYS A 52 -5.64 17.61 -4.08
C LYS A 52 -6.68 17.50 -5.19
N TYR A 53 -7.39 16.38 -5.28
CA TYR A 53 -8.35 16.12 -6.35
C TYR A 53 -9.67 16.87 -6.15
N PHE A 54 -10.19 16.92 -4.91
CA PHE A 54 -11.45 17.60 -4.61
C PHE A 54 -11.24 19.02 -4.09
N LYS A 55 -10.69 19.12 -2.88
CA LYS A 55 -10.36 20.36 -2.17
C LYS A 55 -9.71 19.98 -0.84
N GLU A 56 -8.88 20.86 -0.30
CA GLU A 56 -8.40 20.73 1.08
C GLU A 56 -9.57 20.54 2.06
N GLY A 57 -9.45 19.55 2.94
CA GLY A 57 -10.47 19.18 3.93
C GLY A 57 -11.47 18.10 3.47
N ALA A 58 -11.46 17.72 2.19
CA ALA A 58 -12.35 16.68 1.67
C ALA A 58 -12.13 15.31 2.35
N SER A 59 -10.87 14.92 2.57
CA SER A 59 -10.54 13.68 3.27
C SER A 59 -10.81 13.77 4.79
N GLU A 60 -10.50 14.91 5.43
CA GLU A 60 -10.81 15.15 6.86
C GLU A 60 -12.32 15.00 7.12
N TRP A 61 -13.15 15.56 6.24
CA TRP A 61 -14.60 15.46 6.35
C TRP A 61 -15.07 14.00 6.27
N TRP A 62 -14.52 13.22 5.35
CA TRP A 62 -14.84 11.80 5.22
C TRP A 62 -14.41 11.01 6.46
N ILE A 63 -13.19 11.23 6.95
CA ILE A 63 -12.67 10.57 8.17
C ILE A 63 -13.56 10.91 9.37
N LYS A 64 -13.90 12.19 9.56
CA LYS A 64 -14.82 12.62 10.62
C LYS A 64 -16.15 11.89 10.55
N THR A 65 -16.71 11.75 9.34
CA THR A 65 -17.96 11.03 9.10
C THR A 65 -17.84 9.55 9.50
N MET A 66 -16.71 8.90 9.19
CA MET A 66 -16.44 7.52 9.61
C MET A 66 -16.28 7.37 11.13
N VAL A 67 -15.60 8.32 11.80
CA VAL A 67 -15.45 8.30 13.26
C VAL A 67 -16.81 8.49 13.94
N ILE A 68 -17.65 9.39 13.44
CA ILE A 68 -19.02 9.58 13.92
C ILE A 68 -19.83 8.29 13.76
N ASP A 69 -19.77 7.65 12.59
CA ASP A 69 -20.44 6.37 12.31
C ASP A 69 -19.99 5.27 13.28
N LEU A 70 -18.68 5.13 13.50
CA LEU A 70 -18.11 4.21 14.48
C LEU A 70 -18.67 4.47 15.90
N PHE A 71 -18.63 5.73 16.34
CA PHE A 71 -19.05 6.10 17.69
C PHE A 71 -20.55 5.90 17.90
N MET A 72 -21.36 6.06 16.86
CA MET A 72 -22.78 5.66 16.90
C MET A 72 -22.93 4.15 17.10
N VAL A 73 -22.15 3.33 16.39
CA VAL A 73 -22.24 1.85 16.50
C VAL A 73 -21.83 1.36 17.89
N ILE A 74 -20.74 1.88 18.46
CA ILE A 74 -20.21 1.43 19.75
C ILE A 74 -20.87 2.13 20.95
N GLY A 75 -21.91 2.94 20.73
CA GLY A 75 -22.66 3.66 21.78
C GLY A 75 -21.94 4.87 22.40
N ALA A 76 -20.86 5.34 21.79
CA ALA A 76 -19.97 6.37 22.32
C ALA A 76 -20.28 7.79 21.82
N PHE A 77 -21.30 7.94 20.96
CA PHE A 77 -21.63 9.18 20.29
C PHE A 77 -21.95 10.32 21.29
N ASP A 78 -22.86 10.09 22.24
CA ASP A 78 -23.29 11.11 23.20
C ASP A 78 -22.19 11.51 24.20
N ALA A 79 -21.17 10.66 24.36
CA ALA A 79 -20.01 10.93 25.20
C ALA A 79 -18.93 11.79 24.49
N THR A 80 -19.17 12.21 23.24
CA THR A 80 -18.16 12.85 22.39
C THR A 80 -18.69 14.13 21.74
N THR A 81 -17.93 15.21 21.87
CA THR A 81 -18.29 16.51 21.30
C THR A 81 -17.95 16.61 19.80
N PRO A 82 -18.63 17.50 19.04
CA PRO A 82 -18.26 17.80 17.65
C PRO A 82 -16.79 18.23 17.48
N TYR A 83 -16.24 18.97 18.45
CA TYR A 83 -14.83 19.37 18.45
C TYR A 83 -13.89 18.19 18.60
N GLN A 84 -14.23 17.21 19.45
CA GLN A 84 -13.44 15.97 19.58
C GLN A 84 -13.49 15.15 18.29
N PHE A 85 -14.65 15.02 17.64
CA PHE A 85 -14.73 14.34 16.33
C PHE A 85 -13.84 14.98 15.28
N LYS A 86 -13.87 16.31 15.18
CA LYS A 86 -12.98 17.06 14.29
C LYS A 86 -11.50 16.83 14.64
N ALA A 87 -11.16 16.94 15.91
CA ALA A 87 -9.79 16.78 16.42
C ALA A 87 -9.24 15.37 16.21
N ILE A 88 -10.08 14.33 16.27
CA ILE A 88 -9.70 12.95 15.95
C ILE A 88 -9.45 12.82 14.45
N ALA A 89 -10.38 13.30 13.62
CA ALA A 89 -10.26 13.20 12.17
C ALA A 89 -9.01 13.91 11.65
N GLN A 90 -8.70 15.09 12.18
CA GLN A 90 -7.48 15.84 11.84
C GLN A 90 -6.21 15.07 12.16
N ARG A 91 -6.12 14.44 13.34
CA ARG A 91 -4.95 13.64 13.72
C ARG A 91 -4.78 12.42 12.83
N ILE A 92 -5.87 11.70 12.55
CA ILE A 92 -5.84 10.55 11.62
C ILE A 92 -5.39 11.02 10.24
N ARG A 93 -5.96 12.12 9.73
CA ARG A 93 -5.61 12.66 8.42
C ARG A 93 -4.14 13.08 8.34
N GLN A 94 -3.63 13.73 9.38
CA GLN A 94 -2.26 14.23 9.42
C GLN A 94 -1.24 13.10 9.49
N GLU A 95 -1.45 12.14 10.38
CA GLU A 95 -0.52 11.03 10.60
C GLU A 95 -0.54 10.01 9.45
N TYR A 96 -1.73 9.73 8.91
CA TYR A 96 -1.94 8.68 7.93
C TYR A 96 -2.32 9.21 6.55
N TYR A 97 -1.73 10.35 6.16
CA TYR A 97 -2.05 11.05 4.90
C TYR A 97 -1.87 10.21 3.63
N HIS A 98 -0.98 9.21 3.67
CA HIS A 98 -0.65 8.27 2.59
C HIS A 98 -1.56 7.03 2.53
N VAL A 99 -2.55 6.94 3.43
CA VAL A 99 -3.48 5.83 3.50
C VAL A 99 -4.73 6.13 2.67
N SER A 100 -5.29 5.10 2.05
CA SER A 100 -6.53 5.20 1.28
C SER A 100 -7.78 4.99 2.17
N PRO A 101 -8.94 5.50 1.75
CA PRO A 101 -10.21 5.22 2.43
C PRO A 101 -10.53 3.73 2.53
N GLY A 102 -10.13 2.93 1.53
CA GLY A 102 -10.34 1.48 1.54
C GLY A 102 -9.60 0.79 2.68
N GLU A 103 -8.31 1.11 2.84
CA GLU A 103 -7.48 0.61 3.94
C GLU A 103 -8.01 1.05 5.30
N LEU A 104 -8.45 2.31 5.44
CA LEU A 104 -8.98 2.81 6.72
C LEU A 104 -10.41 2.30 7.03
N THR A 105 -11.23 2.00 6.02
CA THR A 105 -12.59 1.47 6.24
C THR A 105 -12.55 0.15 7.00
N ARG A 106 -11.58 -0.72 6.67
CA ARG A 106 -11.43 -2.01 7.34
C ARG A 106 -11.02 -1.87 8.80
N PHE A 107 -10.23 -0.86 9.16
CA PHE A 107 -9.98 -0.51 10.56
C PHE A 107 -11.27 -0.24 11.32
N PHE A 108 -12.11 0.68 10.82
CA PHE A 108 -13.36 1.04 11.50
C PHE A 108 -14.27 -0.17 11.68
N TYR A 109 -14.30 -1.07 10.68
CA TYR A 109 -15.04 -2.33 10.77
C TYR A 109 -14.51 -3.24 11.88
N GLU A 110 -13.20 -3.55 11.87
CA GLU A 110 -12.59 -4.40 12.91
C GLU A 110 -12.75 -3.79 14.31
N PHE A 111 -12.61 -2.46 14.42
CA PHE A 111 -12.86 -1.74 15.66
C PHE A 111 -14.30 -1.90 16.15
N SER A 112 -15.28 -1.75 15.27
CA SER A 112 -16.70 -1.91 15.62
C SER A 112 -17.05 -3.32 16.09
N MET A 113 -16.25 -4.32 15.70
CA MET A 113 -16.41 -5.72 16.11
C MET A 113 -15.70 -6.04 17.44
N GLY A 114 -15.00 -5.08 18.05
CA GLY A 114 -14.34 -5.25 19.35
C GLY A 114 -12.92 -5.84 19.28
N GLU A 115 -12.34 -6.01 18.08
CA GLU A 115 -10.99 -6.59 17.87
C GLU A 115 -9.87 -5.83 18.62
N TYR A 116 -10.15 -4.59 19.01
CA TYR A 116 -9.20 -3.69 19.66
C TYR A 116 -9.58 -3.30 21.10
N GLY A 117 -10.62 -3.93 21.66
CA GLY A 117 -11.14 -3.62 22.99
C GLY A 117 -11.97 -2.34 23.05
N GLU A 118 -12.23 -1.87 24.29
CA GLU A 118 -13.20 -0.80 24.55
C GLU A 118 -12.55 0.57 24.76
N ILE A 119 -13.15 1.62 24.19
CA ILE A 119 -12.68 3.01 24.33
C ILE A 119 -13.11 3.70 25.61
N TYR A 120 -14.04 3.10 26.37
CA TYR A 120 -14.62 3.74 27.54
C TYR A 120 -13.61 3.86 28.70
N VAL A 121 -13.76 4.95 29.45
CA VAL A 121 -13.14 5.21 30.75
C VAL A 121 -14.22 5.83 31.64
N GLY A 122 -14.85 5.00 32.47
CA GLY A 122 -16.04 5.39 33.22
C GLY A 122 -17.20 5.75 32.30
N ARG A 123 -17.72 6.98 32.42
CA ARG A 123 -18.80 7.53 31.56
C ARG A 123 -18.29 8.33 30.36
N THR A 124 -16.99 8.33 30.13
CA THR A 124 -16.34 9.11 29.07
C THR A 124 -15.60 8.19 28.11
N VAL A 125 -15.16 8.76 26.99
CA VAL A 125 -14.33 8.07 26.00
C VAL A 125 -12.90 8.56 26.09
N ASN A 126 -11.92 7.66 25.91
CA ASN A 126 -10.53 8.04 25.72
C ASN A 126 -10.11 7.81 24.26
N PRO A 127 -10.01 8.88 23.43
CA PRO A 127 -9.57 8.76 22.04
C PRO A 127 -8.16 8.17 21.86
N GLN A 128 -7.29 8.19 22.89
CA GLN A 128 -5.98 7.56 22.80
C GLN A 128 -6.08 6.05 22.54
N LYS A 129 -7.10 5.39 23.09
CA LYS A 129 -7.34 3.96 22.84
C LYS A 129 -7.65 3.69 21.35
N LEU A 130 -8.37 4.61 20.69
CA LEU A 130 -8.63 4.54 19.25
C LEU A 130 -7.32 4.69 18.45
N PHE A 131 -6.44 5.62 18.85
CA PHE A 131 -5.15 5.82 18.17
C PHE A 131 -4.20 4.63 18.33
N ILE A 132 -4.11 4.04 19.53
CA ILE A 132 -3.32 2.83 19.77
C ILE A 132 -3.84 1.66 18.92
N ALA A 133 -5.16 1.51 18.81
CA ALA A 133 -5.76 0.50 17.95
C ALA A 133 -5.44 0.75 16.47
N LEU A 134 -5.50 2.00 16.04
CA LEU A 134 -5.20 2.40 14.67
C LEU A 134 -3.74 2.13 14.32
N GLU A 135 -2.80 2.48 15.20
CA GLU A 135 -1.38 2.16 15.06
C GLU A 135 -1.16 0.66 14.87
N ARG A 136 -1.75 -0.17 15.75
CA ARG A 136 -1.70 -1.63 15.65
C ARG A 136 -2.27 -2.15 14.33
N TYR A 137 -3.37 -1.55 13.85
CA TYR A 137 -3.95 -1.90 12.55
C TYR A 137 -3.03 -1.50 11.40
N MET A 138 -2.41 -0.33 11.45
CA MET A 138 -1.52 0.14 10.37
C MET A 138 -0.29 -0.75 10.19
N CYS A 139 0.22 -1.38 11.26
CA CYS A 139 1.26 -2.41 11.11
C CYS A 139 0.81 -3.54 10.16
N LYS A 140 -0.44 -4.04 10.31
CA LYS A 140 -1.00 -5.06 9.40
C LYS A 140 -1.03 -4.57 7.95
N VAL A 141 -1.42 -3.30 7.73
CA VAL A 141 -1.49 -2.68 6.40
C VAL A 141 -0.10 -2.59 5.78
N TYR A 142 0.90 -2.11 6.53
CA TYR A 142 2.27 -1.95 6.04
C TYR A 142 2.95 -3.29 5.74
N GLU A 143 2.74 -4.30 6.59
CA GLU A 143 3.19 -5.66 6.32
C GLU A 143 2.60 -6.21 5.01
N LYS A 144 1.28 -6.02 4.79
CA LYS A 144 0.64 -6.47 3.54
C LYS A 144 1.10 -5.67 2.32
N ARG A 145 1.36 -4.36 2.46
CA ARG A 145 1.99 -3.55 1.38
C ARG A 145 3.35 -4.13 1.00
N ALA A 146 4.21 -4.41 1.98
CA ALA A 146 5.52 -4.99 1.75
C ALA A 146 5.45 -6.36 1.07
N GLU A 147 4.52 -7.21 1.50
CA GLU A 147 4.31 -8.53 0.89
C GLU A 147 3.86 -8.41 -0.57
N ILE A 148 2.87 -7.58 -0.87
CA ILE A 148 2.36 -7.39 -2.23
C ILE A 148 3.46 -6.82 -3.13
N GLU A 149 4.26 -5.88 -2.63
CA GLU A 149 5.37 -5.30 -3.39
C GLU A 149 6.47 -6.33 -3.65
N SER A 150 6.83 -7.15 -2.66
CA SER A 150 7.77 -8.26 -2.81
C SER A 150 7.29 -9.26 -3.88
N GLN A 151 6.01 -9.64 -3.86
CA GLN A 151 5.41 -10.52 -4.86
C GLN A 151 5.49 -9.92 -6.27
N LYS A 152 5.20 -8.62 -6.43
CA LYS A 152 5.33 -7.92 -7.72
C LYS A 152 6.77 -7.93 -8.21
N ASN A 153 7.74 -7.64 -7.35
CA ASN A 153 9.16 -7.60 -7.71
C ASN A 153 9.67 -8.98 -8.17
N VAL A 154 9.26 -10.06 -7.51
CA VAL A 154 9.60 -11.43 -7.95
C VAL A 154 9.03 -11.73 -9.34
N LEU A 155 7.79 -11.31 -9.61
CA LEU A 155 7.16 -11.50 -10.93
C LEU A 155 7.84 -10.66 -12.02
N LEU A 156 8.24 -9.43 -11.71
CA LEU A 156 8.99 -8.57 -12.63
C LEU A 156 10.37 -9.15 -12.93
N GLN A 157 11.08 -9.64 -11.91
CA GLN A 157 12.39 -10.29 -12.09
C GLN A 157 12.27 -11.53 -12.97
N LYS A 158 11.28 -12.40 -12.73
CA LYS A 158 11.05 -13.58 -13.58
C LYS A 158 10.79 -13.22 -15.03
N LYS A 159 9.97 -12.19 -15.29
CA LYS A 159 9.72 -11.71 -16.65
C LYS A 159 10.99 -11.16 -17.31
N ALA A 160 11.77 -10.37 -16.57
CA ALA A 160 13.04 -9.83 -17.06
C ALA A 160 14.05 -10.96 -17.37
N ASP A 161 14.13 -11.98 -16.52
CA ASP A 161 15.00 -13.14 -16.72
C ASP A 161 14.55 -13.97 -17.94
N GLU A 162 13.25 -14.16 -18.13
CA GLU A 162 12.69 -14.84 -19.31
C GLU A 162 12.97 -14.06 -20.60
N GLU A 163 12.81 -12.73 -20.58
CA GLU A 163 13.11 -11.87 -21.71
C GLU A 163 14.61 -11.84 -22.03
N ALA A 164 15.47 -11.74 -21.01
CA ALA A 164 16.92 -11.83 -21.15
C ALA A 164 17.35 -13.18 -21.72
N ARG A 165 16.69 -14.28 -21.32
CA ARG A 165 16.93 -15.62 -21.90
C ARG A 165 16.49 -15.71 -23.35
N ARG A 166 15.34 -15.12 -23.72
CA ARG A 166 14.87 -15.08 -25.12
C ARG A 166 15.78 -14.24 -26.02
N ASN A 167 16.30 -13.14 -25.48
CA ASN A 167 17.21 -12.23 -26.17
C ASN A 167 18.68 -12.65 -26.05
N ALA A 168 18.97 -13.78 -25.40
CA ALA A 168 20.33 -14.27 -25.24
C ALA A 168 20.87 -14.70 -26.61
N VAL A 169 21.91 -14.02 -27.07
CA VAL A 169 22.66 -14.37 -28.27
C VAL A 169 23.88 -15.19 -27.90
N SER A 170 24.26 -16.14 -28.77
CA SER A 170 25.52 -16.88 -28.58
C SER A 170 26.72 -15.93 -28.67
N TYR A 171 27.85 -16.31 -28.08
CA TYR A 171 29.06 -15.49 -28.12
C TYR A 171 29.56 -15.26 -29.55
N GLU A 172 29.38 -16.24 -30.43
CA GLU A 172 29.73 -16.14 -31.84
C GLU A 172 28.84 -15.12 -32.57
N GLU A 173 27.53 -15.17 -32.31
CA GLU A 173 26.55 -14.21 -32.85
C GLU A 173 26.85 -12.79 -32.35
N TYR A 174 27.20 -12.64 -31.07
CA TYR A 174 27.66 -11.38 -30.48
C TYR A 174 28.93 -10.85 -31.18
N CYS A 175 29.94 -11.71 -31.40
CA CYS A 175 31.16 -11.33 -32.11
C CYS A 175 30.87 -10.89 -33.54
N ARG A 176 29.96 -11.57 -34.24
CA ARG A 176 29.51 -11.19 -35.59
C ARG A 176 28.82 -9.82 -35.60
N LEU A 177 27.88 -9.58 -34.69
CA LEU A 177 27.15 -8.31 -34.57
C LEU A 177 28.06 -7.13 -34.23
N LYS A 178 29.15 -7.36 -33.49
CA LYS A 178 30.12 -6.33 -33.09
C LYS A 178 31.34 -6.22 -34.01
N GLY A 179 31.44 -7.03 -35.07
CA GLY A 179 32.58 -7.05 -35.98
C GLY A 179 33.89 -7.52 -35.33
N ILE A 180 33.81 -8.33 -34.28
CA ILE A 180 34.96 -8.89 -33.57
C ILE A 180 35.37 -10.20 -34.23
N ASP A 181 36.65 -10.31 -34.61
CA ASP A 181 37.22 -11.58 -35.06
C ASP A 181 37.26 -12.57 -33.89
N ILE A 182 36.46 -13.65 -33.98
CA ILE A 182 36.31 -14.70 -32.95
C ILE A 182 37.68 -15.24 -32.50
N LYS A 183 38.65 -15.38 -33.42
CA LYS A 183 39.98 -15.93 -33.13
C LYS A 183 40.89 -14.99 -32.34
N LYS A 184 40.58 -13.69 -32.35
CA LYS A 184 41.26 -12.62 -31.59
C LYS A 184 40.39 -12.11 -30.44
N SER A 185 39.23 -12.74 -30.22
CA SER A 185 38.30 -12.30 -29.21
C SER A 185 38.90 -12.44 -27.81
N PRO A 186 38.55 -11.54 -26.87
CA PRO A 186 39.07 -11.60 -25.50
C PRO A 186 38.81 -12.95 -24.80
N LEU A 187 37.67 -13.60 -25.06
CA LEU A 187 37.37 -14.91 -24.48
C LEU A 187 38.28 -16.01 -25.03
N GLU A 188 38.53 -16.01 -26.33
CA GLU A 188 39.37 -17.03 -26.97
C GLU A 188 40.85 -16.88 -26.55
N VAL A 189 41.30 -15.64 -26.34
CA VAL A 189 42.61 -15.35 -25.75
C VAL A 189 42.70 -15.87 -24.31
N LEU A 190 41.64 -15.72 -23.51
CA LEU A 190 41.58 -16.22 -22.14
C LEU A 190 41.56 -17.75 -22.10
N ASN A 191 40.76 -18.41 -22.94
CA ASN A 191 40.70 -19.87 -23.05
C ASN A 191 42.08 -20.46 -23.37
N ARG A 192 42.80 -19.88 -24.34
CA ARG A 192 44.18 -20.30 -24.66
C ARG A 192 45.15 -20.10 -23.51
N LYS A 193 44.98 -19.06 -22.68
CA LYS A 193 45.81 -18.87 -21.48
C LYS A 193 45.52 -19.95 -20.43
N LEU A 194 44.25 -20.19 -20.14
CA LEU A 194 43.82 -21.22 -19.17
C LEU A 194 44.25 -22.63 -19.59
N GLU A 195 44.15 -22.98 -20.87
CA GLU A 195 44.66 -24.26 -21.38
C GLU A 195 46.17 -24.41 -21.22
N ARG A 196 46.93 -23.32 -21.41
CA ARG A 196 48.39 -23.31 -21.22
C ARG A 196 48.78 -23.40 -19.75
N GLU A 197 47.98 -22.85 -18.84
CA GLU A 197 48.19 -22.97 -17.39
C GLU A 197 47.83 -24.38 -16.89
N SER A 198 46.69 -24.93 -17.31
CA SER A 198 46.29 -26.30 -16.96
C SER A 198 47.28 -27.36 -17.47
N LYS A 199 47.87 -27.16 -18.65
CA LYS A 199 48.94 -28.04 -19.17
C LYS A 199 50.23 -27.92 -18.36
N ARG A 200 50.59 -26.71 -17.90
CA ARG A 200 51.76 -26.49 -17.04
C ARG A 200 51.60 -27.14 -15.66
N ASP A 201 50.40 -27.15 -15.09
CA ASP A 201 50.14 -27.82 -13.81
C ASP A 201 50.15 -29.36 -13.94
N LYS A 202 49.68 -29.91 -15.07
CA LYS A 202 49.74 -31.36 -15.34
C LYS A 202 51.16 -31.85 -15.62
N ASP A 203 51.99 -31.05 -16.27
CA ASP A 203 53.40 -31.38 -16.55
C ASP A 203 54.34 -31.03 -15.38
N GLY A 204 53.91 -30.18 -14.45
CA GLY A 204 54.65 -29.78 -13.24
C GLY A 204 54.47 -30.70 -12.03
N GLY A 205 53.49 -31.61 -12.06
CA GLY A 205 53.22 -32.62 -11.02
C GLY A 205 54.17 -33.82 -11.07
N ARG A 206 55.48 -33.58 -11.05
CA ARG A 206 56.49 -34.60 -10.77
C ARG A 206 57.61 -33.98 -9.94
N LYS A 207 57.42 -33.99 -8.63
CA LYS A 207 58.46 -34.22 -7.61
C LYS A 207 57.79 -34.35 -6.25
#